data_AF-A0A539D751-F1
#
_entry.id   AF-A0A539D751-F1
#
_cell.length_a   1.000
_cell.length_b   1.000
_cell.length_c   1.000
_cell.angle_alpha   90.00
_cell.angle_beta   90.00
_cell.angle_gamma   90.00
#
_symmetry.space_group_name_H-M   'P 1'
#
loop_
_entity.id
_entity.type
_entity.pdbx_description
1 polymer ?
#
loop_
_entity_poly.entity_id
_entity_poly.type
_entity_poly.pdbx_seq_one_letter_code
_entity_poly.pdbx_strand_id
1 'polypeptide(L)'
;MTRFTHAAIAALLLAAAPVVAQTTRPQAPVQRMTPEQTTPPAAPASNPAPGSEEWLRLRGESYSAAPEAQEDPDEVAETIRLNAEIAARNNAAERREIEGTAAWQAEDARWRAETARLETQRAQWEADAAAAEAARLRYERDRAAWAAEVAA
;
A
#
# COMPACT_ATOMS: atom_id res chain seq x y z
N MET A 1 11.47 -48.30 5.89
CA MET A 1 10.93 -47.91 4.57
C MET A 1 10.81 -46.40 4.52
N THR A 2 11.23 -45.77 3.43
CA THR A 2 11.20 -44.31 3.23
C THR A 2 10.02 -43.89 2.35
N ARG A 3 9.27 -42.85 2.74
CA ARG A 3 8.63 -41.85 1.85
C ARG A 3 8.38 -40.54 2.61
N PHE A 4 9.27 -39.56 2.47
CA PHE A 4 9.05 -38.18 2.93
C PHE A 4 8.42 -37.35 1.80
N THR A 5 7.12 -37.11 1.84
CA THR A 5 6.44 -36.21 0.89
C THR A 5 6.71 -34.75 1.23
N HIS A 6 7.72 -34.17 0.61
CA HIS A 6 7.98 -32.73 0.67
C HIS A 6 6.96 -31.99 -0.21
N ALA A 7 6.07 -31.19 0.39
CA ALA A 7 5.20 -30.30 -0.36
C ALA A 7 5.99 -29.07 -0.82
N ALA A 8 6.11 -28.87 -2.13
CA ALA A 8 6.81 -27.73 -2.70
C ALA A 8 5.94 -26.47 -2.62
N ILE A 9 6.38 -25.47 -1.85
CA ILE A 9 5.75 -24.14 -1.82
C ILE A 9 6.45 -23.27 -2.86
N ALA A 10 5.77 -23.01 -3.98
CA ALA A 10 6.25 -22.09 -5.00
C ALA A 10 5.94 -20.63 -4.58
N ALA A 11 6.98 -19.86 -4.25
CA ALA A 11 6.85 -18.45 -3.91
C ALA A 11 6.73 -17.59 -5.18
N LEU A 12 5.52 -17.12 -5.49
CA LEU A 12 5.27 -16.20 -6.60
C LEU A 12 5.61 -14.76 -6.18
N LEU A 13 6.83 -14.30 -6.50
CA LEU A 13 7.25 -12.92 -6.24
C LEU A 13 6.72 -11.98 -7.33
N LEU A 14 5.65 -11.24 -7.04
CA LEU A 14 5.20 -10.13 -7.88
C LEU A 14 6.12 -8.91 -7.65
N ALA A 15 7.04 -8.67 -8.59
CA ALA A 15 7.90 -7.49 -8.57
C ALA A 15 7.14 -6.25 -9.10
N ALA A 16 6.94 -5.25 -8.23
CA ALA A 16 6.38 -3.96 -8.65
C ALA A 16 7.43 -3.14 -9.42
N ALA A 17 7.12 -2.74 -10.66
CA ALA A 17 7.98 -1.89 -11.47
C ALA A 17 7.65 -0.40 -11.25
N PRO A 18 8.64 0.47 -10.98
CA PRO A 18 8.41 1.90 -10.80
C PRO A 18 8.24 2.61 -12.15
N VAL A 19 7.13 3.35 -12.31
CA VAL A 19 6.93 4.24 -13.47
C VAL A 19 7.74 5.51 -13.28
N VAL A 20 8.72 5.75 -14.15
CA VAL A 20 9.53 6.99 -14.16
C VAL A 20 8.80 8.06 -14.96
N ALA A 21 8.24 9.07 -14.28
CA ALA A 21 7.62 10.22 -14.93
C ALA A 21 8.68 11.13 -15.58
N GLN A 22 8.67 11.27 -16.90
CA GLN A 22 9.56 12.17 -17.63
C GLN A 22 8.95 13.57 -17.76
N THR A 23 9.57 14.57 -17.14
CA THR A 23 9.14 15.99 -17.23
C THR A 23 10.01 16.77 -18.19
N THR A 24 9.60 16.87 -19.46
CA THR A 24 10.31 17.65 -20.48
C THR A 24 9.81 19.09 -20.50
N ARG A 25 10.70 20.06 -20.22
CA ARG A 25 10.39 21.51 -20.33
C ARG A 25 10.64 21.99 -21.78
N PRO A 26 9.77 22.84 -22.35
CA PRO A 26 10.07 23.51 -23.62
C PRO A 26 11.23 24.50 -23.46
N GLN A 27 12.09 24.59 -24.48
CA GLN A 27 13.09 25.66 -24.61
C GLN A 27 12.63 26.66 -25.68
N ALA A 28 12.73 27.96 -25.39
CA ALA A 28 12.46 29.03 -26.36
C ALA A 28 13.78 29.56 -26.94
N PRO A 29 13.91 29.73 -28.27
CA PRO A 29 15.10 30.30 -28.89
C PRO A 29 15.16 31.83 -28.72
N VAL A 30 16.37 32.36 -28.58
CA VAL A 30 16.65 33.80 -28.43
C VAL A 30 17.28 34.35 -29.71
N GLN A 31 16.81 35.51 -30.18
CA GLN A 31 17.54 36.37 -31.13
C GLN A 31 17.45 37.86 -30.74
N ARG A 32 18.36 38.67 -31.29
CA ARG A 32 18.72 40.01 -30.78
C ARG A 32 18.19 41.20 -31.62
N MET A 33 18.51 42.40 -31.15
CA MET A 33 17.93 43.72 -31.47
C MET A 33 18.29 44.34 -32.85
N THR A 34 17.29 45.03 -33.42
CA THR A 34 17.23 46.32 -34.18
C THR A 34 18.49 47.16 -34.48
N PRO A 35 18.47 48.14 -35.41
CA PRO A 35 17.36 48.68 -36.26
C PRO A 35 17.65 48.44 -37.78
N GLU A 36 17.17 49.12 -38.85
CA GLU A 36 16.35 50.31 -39.20
C GLU A 36 15.35 49.91 -40.35
N GLN A 37 14.18 50.48 -40.65
CA GLN A 37 13.56 51.82 -40.77
C GLN A 37 13.44 52.38 -42.22
N THR A 38 12.32 52.05 -42.89
CA THR A 38 11.65 52.90 -43.91
C THR A 38 10.22 52.36 -44.16
N THR A 39 9.27 53.22 -44.53
CA THR A 39 7.82 52.95 -44.37
C THR A 39 6.99 53.72 -45.43
N PRO A 40 5.82 53.24 -45.90
CA PRO A 40 5.45 51.87 -46.32
C PRO A 40 4.80 51.84 -47.74
N PRO A 41 4.46 50.66 -48.27
CA PRO A 41 3.25 50.45 -49.07
C PRO A 41 2.16 49.76 -48.22
N ALA A 42 0.88 50.01 -48.54
CA ALA A 42 -0.23 49.39 -47.82
C ALA A 42 -0.27 47.86 -48.03
N ALA A 43 -0.28 47.09 -46.94
CA ALA A 43 -0.41 45.64 -47.01
C ALA A 43 -1.84 45.23 -47.41
N PRO A 44 -2.02 44.15 -48.19
CA PRO A 44 -3.35 43.58 -48.45
C PRO A 44 -3.98 43.04 -47.16
N ALA A 45 -5.30 42.78 -47.20
CA ALA A 45 -6.10 42.36 -46.06
C ALA A 45 -5.41 41.26 -45.23
N SER A 46 -5.27 41.52 -43.93
CA SER A 46 -4.48 40.70 -43.02
C SER A 46 -4.98 39.25 -43.00
N ASN A 47 -4.11 38.31 -43.37
CA ASN A 47 -4.25 36.94 -42.87
C ASN A 47 -4.31 37.02 -41.34
N PRO A 48 -5.32 36.42 -40.68
CA PRO A 48 -5.54 36.64 -39.26
C PRO A 48 -4.35 36.14 -38.45
N ALA A 49 -3.98 36.90 -37.42
CA ALA A 49 -2.75 36.66 -36.67
C ALA A 49 -2.78 35.26 -36.01
N PRO A 50 -1.67 34.49 -36.04
CA PRO A 50 -1.59 33.20 -35.38
C PRO A 50 -2.00 33.27 -33.90
N GLY A 51 -3.01 32.48 -33.51
CA GLY A 51 -3.62 32.49 -32.17
C GLY A 51 -4.79 33.45 -31.97
N SER A 52 -5.20 34.25 -32.97
CA SER A 52 -6.46 35.01 -32.89
C SER A 52 -7.69 34.10 -33.05
N GLU A 53 -8.83 34.50 -32.49
CA GLU A 53 -10.10 33.76 -32.63
C GLU A 53 -10.46 33.52 -34.10
N GLU A 54 -10.23 34.50 -34.98
CA GLU A 54 -10.48 34.38 -36.40
C GLU A 54 -9.53 33.39 -37.10
N TRP A 55 -8.28 33.29 -36.65
CA TRP A 55 -7.33 32.29 -37.14
C TRP A 55 -7.69 30.88 -36.65
N LEU A 56 -8.12 30.71 -35.39
CA LEU A 56 -8.60 29.44 -34.86
C LEU A 56 -9.88 28.97 -35.59
N ARG A 57 -10.81 29.91 -35.81
CA ARG A 57 -12.04 29.73 -36.61
C ARG A 57 -11.74 29.31 -38.06
N LEU A 58 -10.70 29.87 -38.68
CA LEU A 58 -10.28 29.51 -40.04
C LEU A 58 -9.43 28.25 -40.13
N ARG A 59 -8.76 27.82 -39.05
CA ARG A 59 -8.09 26.51 -38.98
C ARG A 59 -9.02 25.35 -38.64
N GLY A 60 -10.30 25.60 -38.40
CA GLY A 60 -11.29 24.54 -38.16
C GLY A 60 -11.28 23.96 -36.75
N GLU A 61 -10.87 24.73 -35.74
CA GLU A 61 -11.13 24.38 -34.32
C GLU A 61 -12.61 24.62 -33.95
N SER A 62 -13.52 24.25 -34.85
CA SER A 62 -14.88 23.90 -34.50
C SER A 62 -14.83 22.57 -33.74
N TYR A 63 -15.11 22.60 -32.44
CA TYR A 63 -15.51 21.37 -31.74
C TYR A 63 -16.93 21.00 -32.21
N SER A 64 -17.01 20.52 -33.45
CA SER A 64 -18.09 19.62 -33.82
C SER A 64 -17.98 18.44 -32.86
N ALA A 65 -18.99 18.26 -32.01
CA ALA A 65 -19.18 16.97 -31.38
C ALA A 65 -19.11 15.91 -32.49
N ALA A 66 -18.49 14.76 -32.21
CA ALA A 66 -18.74 13.60 -33.06
C ALA A 66 -20.26 13.46 -33.21
N PRO A 67 -20.79 13.15 -34.41
CA PRO A 67 -22.21 12.85 -34.54
C PRO A 67 -22.60 11.88 -33.44
N GLU A 68 -23.78 12.05 -32.82
CA GLU A 68 -24.28 11.13 -31.81
C GLU A 68 -24.47 9.76 -32.46
N ALA A 69 -23.38 9.00 -32.48
CA ALA A 69 -23.32 7.65 -32.97
C ALA A 69 -24.17 6.85 -32.01
N GLN A 70 -25.30 6.34 -32.53
CA GLN A 70 -26.25 5.54 -31.78
C GLN A 70 -25.47 4.47 -31.00
N GLU A 71 -25.44 4.59 -29.67
CA GLU A 71 -24.70 3.64 -28.82
C GLU A 71 -25.15 2.23 -29.16
N ASP A 72 -24.20 1.34 -29.43
CA ASP A 72 -24.53 -0.04 -29.79
C ASP A 72 -25.19 -0.71 -28.58
N PRO A 73 -26.46 -1.18 -28.69
CA PRO A 73 -27.16 -1.76 -27.57
C PRO A 73 -26.48 -3.01 -27.02
N ASP A 74 -25.69 -3.73 -27.83
CA ASP A 74 -24.93 -4.90 -27.38
C ASP A 74 -23.67 -4.49 -26.60
N GLU A 75 -22.98 -3.40 -26.99
CA GLU A 75 -21.86 -2.82 -26.21
C GLU A 75 -22.36 -2.27 -24.86
N VAL A 76 -23.52 -1.61 -24.84
CA VAL A 76 -24.15 -1.12 -23.60
C VAL A 76 -24.56 -2.28 -22.70
N ALA A 77 -25.15 -3.35 -23.26
CA ALA A 77 -25.55 -4.54 -22.50
C ALA A 77 -24.34 -5.27 -21.89
N GLU A 78 -23.26 -5.46 -22.65
CA GLU A 78 -22.02 -6.06 -22.14
C GLU A 78 -21.33 -5.18 -21.10
N THR A 79 -21.35 -3.85 -21.27
CA THR A 79 -20.84 -2.89 -20.28
C THR A 79 -21.62 -2.97 -18.97
N ILE A 80 -22.95 -3.09 -19.02
CA ILE A 80 -23.80 -3.31 -17.84
C ILE A 80 -23.46 -4.65 -17.17
N ARG A 81 -23.27 -5.73 -17.97
CA ARG A 81 -22.90 -7.06 -17.46
C ARG A 81 -21.55 -7.05 -16.74
N LEU A 82 -20.53 -6.41 -17.34
CA LEU A 82 -19.20 -6.27 -16.77
C LEU A 82 -19.20 -5.42 -15.51
N ASN A 83 -19.93 -4.30 -15.48
CA ASN A 83 -20.06 -3.47 -14.29
C ASN A 83 -20.75 -4.19 -13.13
N ALA A 84 -21.80 -4.99 -13.40
CA ALA A 84 -22.42 -5.86 -12.40
C ALA A 84 -21.45 -6.94 -11.87
N GLU A 85 -20.63 -7.52 -12.76
CA GLU A 85 -19.62 -8.50 -12.37
C GLU A 85 -18.50 -7.88 -11.51
N ILE A 86 -18.03 -6.68 -11.85
CA ILE A 86 -17.06 -5.90 -11.06
C ILE A 86 -17.63 -5.56 -9.69
N ALA A 87 -18.88 -5.07 -9.60
CA ALA A 87 -19.54 -4.80 -8.33
C ALA A 87 -19.66 -6.06 -7.45
N ALA A 88 -20.03 -7.20 -8.04
CA ALA A 88 -20.09 -8.48 -7.32
C ALA A 88 -18.72 -8.93 -6.81
N ARG A 89 -17.66 -8.76 -7.61
CA ARG A 89 -16.26 -9.07 -7.23
C ARG A 89 -15.76 -8.15 -6.11
N ASN A 90 -16.04 -6.85 -6.17
CA ASN A 90 -15.65 -5.86 -5.17
C ASN A 90 -16.35 -6.13 -3.82
N ASN A 91 -17.66 -6.34 -3.83
CA ASN A 91 -18.43 -6.69 -2.63
C ASN A 91 -17.95 -8.01 -2.01
N ALA A 92 -17.40 -8.95 -2.81
CA ALA A 92 -16.79 -10.17 -2.31
C ALA A 92 -15.34 -9.97 -1.80
N ALA A 93 -14.59 -8.97 -2.29
CA ALA A 93 -13.30 -8.57 -1.73
C ALA A 93 -13.48 -7.92 -0.35
N GLU A 94 -14.34 -6.89 -0.27
CA GLU A 94 -14.66 -6.17 0.97
C GLU A 94 -15.05 -7.11 2.13
N ARG A 95 -15.95 -8.07 1.89
CA ARG A 95 -16.31 -9.07 2.91
C ARG A 95 -15.10 -9.88 3.41
N ARG A 96 -14.23 -10.33 2.51
CA ARG A 96 -13.01 -11.10 2.88
C ARG A 96 -11.99 -10.23 3.62
N GLU A 97 -11.91 -8.94 3.31
CA GLU A 97 -11.06 -7.99 4.02
C GLU A 97 -11.58 -7.73 5.44
N ILE A 98 -12.90 -7.58 5.61
CA ILE A 98 -13.55 -7.46 6.93
C ILE A 98 -13.38 -8.75 7.75
N GLU A 99 -13.69 -9.92 7.17
CA GLU A 99 -13.54 -11.24 7.80
C GLU A 99 -12.08 -11.51 8.19
N GLY A 100 -11.13 -11.24 7.29
CA GLY A 100 -9.70 -11.41 7.53
C GLY A 100 -9.16 -10.46 8.60
N THR A 101 -9.61 -9.21 8.61
CA THR A 101 -9.24 -8.23 9.64
C THR A 101 -9.77 -8.64 11.01
N ALA A 102 -11.03 -9.07 11.09
CA ALA A 102 -11.63 -9.54 12.34
C ALA A 102 -10.94 -10.81 12.87
N ALA A 103 -10.61 -11.77 12.00
CA ALA A 103 -9.86 -12.96 12.36
C ALA A 103 -8.44 -12.62 12.86
N TRP A 104 -7.73 -11.72 12.17
CA TRP A 104 -6.39 -11.27 12.59
C TRP A 104 -6.42 -10.57 13.96
N GLN A 105 -7.38 -9.66 14.20
CA GLN A 105 -7.53 -9.01 15.50
C GLN A 105 -7.85 -10.01 16.63
N ALA A 106 -8.63 -11.05 16.35
CA ALA A 106 -8.96 -12.08 17.32
C ALA A 106 -7.73 -12.92 17.72
N GLU A 107 -6.86 -13.30 16.77
CA GLU A 107 -5.64 -14.05 17.07
C GLU A 107 -4.55 -13.16 17.70
N ASP A 108 -4.41 -11.89 17.30
CA ASP A 108 -3.52 -10.92 17.96
C ASP A 108 -3.93 -10.70 19.44
N ALA A 109 -5.22 -10.53 19.73
CA ALA A 109 -5.73 -10.42 21.09
C ALA A 109 -5.44 -11.68 21.94
N ARG A 110 -5.64 -12.88 21.36
CA ARG A 110 -5.31 -14.16 22.02
C ARG A 110 -3.81 -14.29 22.28
N TRP A 111 -2.98 -13.96 21.30
CA TRP A 111 -1.53 -14.03 21.42
C TRP A 111 -1.01 -13.12 22.53
N ARG A 112 -1.47 -11.86 22.59
CA ARG A 112 -1.12 -10.92 23.66
C ARG A 112 -1.57 -11.43 25.04
N ALA A 113 -2.76 -12.00 25.14
CA ALA A 113 -3.28 -12.54 26.39
C ALA A 113 -2.45 -13.73 26.90
N GLU A 114 -2.09 -14.68 26.03
CA GLU A 114 -1.26 -15.83 26.41
C GLU A 114 0.19 -15.41 26.69
N THR A 115 0.77 -14.46 25.94
CA THR A 115 2.09 -13.89 26.26
C THR A 115 2.13 -13.27 27.66
N ALA A 116 1.19 -12.37 27.99
CA ALA A 116 1.14 -11.75 29.32
C ALA A 116 0.92 -12.78 30.45
N ARG A 117 0.13 -13.83 30.17
CA ARG A 117 -0.08 -14.97 31.08
C ARG A 117 1.19 -15.81 31.26
N LEU A 118 1.97 -16.05 30.21
CA LEU A 118 3.24 -16.77 30.27
C LEU A 118 4.33 -15.95 31.00
N GLU A 119 4.40 -14.65 30.76
CA GLU A 119 5.28 -13.72 31.51
C GLU A 119 4.93 -13.72 33.01
N THR A 120 3.64 -13.70 33.35
CA THR A 120 3.16 -13.79 34.73
C THR A 120 3.56 -15.12 35.39
N GLN A 121 3.32 -16.26 34.72
CA GLN A 121 3.71 -17.59 35.21
C GLN A 121 5.23 -17.71 35.38
N ARG A 122 6.01 -17.11 34.47
CA ARG A 122 7.47 -17.09 34.57
C ARG A 122 7.95 -16.28 35.78
N ALA A 123 7.41 -15.09 36.00
CA ALA A 123 7.78 -14.26 37.16
C ALA A 123 7.41 -14.94 38.49
N GLN A 124 6.30 -15.67 38.54
CA GLN A 124 5.91 -16.50 39.68
C GLN A 124 6.92 -17.64 39.90
N TRP A 125 7.26 -18.40 38.85
CA TRP A 125 8.25 -19.48 38.95
C TRP A 125 9.64 -18.99 39.39
N GLU A 126 10.10 -17.85 38.88
CA GLU A 126 11.38 -17.25 39.28
C GLU A 126 11.37 -16.82 40.77
N ALA A 127 10.23 -16.33 41.28
CA ALA A 127 10.05 -16.00 42.70
C ALA A 127 9.95 -17.24 43.60
N ASP A 128 9.18 -18.26 43.19
CA ASP A 128 9.02 -19.53 43.92
C ASP A 128 10.36 -20.29 44.01
N ALA A 129 11.16 -20.30 42.93
CA ALA A 129 12.49 -20.89 42.93
C ALA A 129 13.44 -20.18 43.91
N ALA A 130 13.42 -18.84 43.94
CA ALA A 130 14.22 -18.07 44.90
C ALA A 130 13.76 -18.30 46.36
N ALA A 131 12.46 -18.40 46.60
CA ALA A 131 11.91 -18.71 47.92
C ALA A 131 12.26 -20.12 48.40
N ALA A 132 12.21 -21.12 47.51
CA ALA A 132 12.59 -22.50 47.79
C ALA A 132 14.09 -22.62 48.14
N GLU A 133 14.96 -21.93 47.39
CA GLU A 133 16.40 -21.92 47.68
C GLU A 133 16.72 -21.21 49.00
N ALA A 134 16.07 -20.08 49.29
CA ALA A 134 16.21 -19.40 50.59
C ALA A 134 15.73 -20.29 51.76
N ALA A 135 14.65 -21.05 51.57
CA ALA A 135 14.18 -22.02 52.56
C ALA A 135 15.16 -23.20 52.74
N ARG A 136 15.77 -23.70 51.66
CA ARG A 136 16.81 -24.74 51.70
C ARG A 136 18.03 -24.28 52.49
N LEU A 137 18.59 -23.13 52.15
CA LEU A 137 19.75 -22.55 52.83
C LEU A 137 19.48 -22.28 54.32
N ARG A 138 18.26 -21.81 54.66
CA ARG A 138 17.84 -21.69 56.06
C ARG A 138 17.82 -23.05 56.76
N TYR A 139 17.19 -24.06 56.15
CA TYR A 139 17.09 -25.40 56.74
C TYR A 139 18.47 -26.04 56.95
N GLU A 140 19.41 -25.86 56.02
CA GLU A 140 20.78 -26.36 56.13
C GLU A 140 21.54 -25.70 57.29
N ARG A 141 21.40 -24.38 57.47
CA ARG A 141 21.94 -23.65 58.62
C ARG A 141 21.30 -24.09 59.95
N ASP A 142 19.98 -24.15 60.01
CA ASP A 142 19.24 -24.48 61.23
C ASP A 142 19.52 -25.94 61.65
N ARG A 143 19.70 -26.86 60.68
CA ARG A 143 20.20 -28.23 60.91
C ARG A 143 21.65 -28.23 61.44
N ALA A 144 22.54 -27.42 60.87
CA ALA A 144 23.95 -27.37 61.28
C ALA A 144 24.11 -26.83 62.72
N ALA A 145 23.30 -25.85 63.12
CA ALA A 145 23.25 -25.36 64.50
C ALA A 145 22.83 -26.47 65.47
N TRP A 146 21.70 -27.15 65.20
CA TRP A 146 21.22 -28.27 66.00
C TRP A 146 22.25 -29.41 66.11
N ALA A 147 22.96 -29.73 65.02
CA ALA A 147 24.00 -30.76 65.01
C ALA A 147 25.22 -30.38 65.88
N ALA A 148 25.51 -29.08 66.03
CA ALA A 148 26.54 -28.60 66.96
C ALA A 148 26.05 -28.59 68.42
N GLU A 149 24.79 -28.21 68.67
CA GLU A 149 24.16 -28.25 70.00
C GLU A 149 24.10 -29.68 70.58
N VAL A 150 23.86 -30.69 69.74
CA VAL A 150 23.80 -32.12 70.15
C VAL A 150 25.19 -32.74 70.33
N ALA A 151 26.26 -32.06 69.92
CA ALA A 151 27.64 -32.54 69.98
C ALA A 151 28.48 -31.90 71.11
N ALA A 152 27.86 -31.09 71.98
CA ALA A 152 28.49 -30.33 73.06
C ALA A 152 28.21 -30.89 74.46
#